data_AF-A0A3L7XHT1-F1
#
_entry.id   AF-A0A3L7XHT1-F1
#
_cell.length_a   1.000
_cell.length_b   1.000
_cell.length_c   1.000
_cell.angle_alpha   90.00
_cell.angle_beta   90.00
_cell.angle_gamma   90.00
#
_symmetry.space_group_name_H-M   'P 1'
#
loop_
_entity.id
_entity.type
_entity.pdbx_description
1 polymer ?
#
loop_
_entity_poly.entity_id
_entity_poly.type
_entity_poly.pdbx_seq_one_letter_code
_entity_poly.pdbx_strand_id
1 'polypeptide(L)'
;MLMSTSPNLDLALRLWPQVRDSGRVDDPAFLDALLATQGMPGAAAYEGGVSGTFACFPPAEVASFTLPSGEQTRDDEDARLLAHILVTRVLLGAGLHVDRRVQRALADAHAIIWTARGPLHASSLALATSLWLVALDPLQVSDQPLAIDWAPEMFQDPERWDLEYRLFSHYDIHQRALDWVAYASGAPGRHPGCSAWTVVEPLLRFEDQRAQIALGQFATLAARGEDEAPAMAAAMLDRARVEALLRAHLAAARS
;
A
#
# COMPACT_ATOMS: atom_id res chain seq x y z
N MET A 1 0.64 -24.13 -0.88
CA MET A 1 0.59 -22.81 -1.54
C MET A 1 -0.87 -22.41 -1.53
N LEU A 2 -1.30 -21.58 -0.57
CA LEU A 2 -2.67 -21.08 -0.59
C LEU A 2 -2.67 -19.88 -1.54
N MET A 3 -2.98 -20.17 -2.80
CA MET A 3 -3.42 -19.17 -3.77
C MET A 3 -4.68 -18.50 -3.20
N SER A 4 -4.82 -17.19 -3.37
CA SER A 4 -6.08 -16.54 -3.02
C SER A 4 -7.19 -17.13 -3.90
N THR A 5 -8.46 -16.96 -3.53
CA THR A 5 -9.57 -17.33 -4.43
C THR A 5 -9.70 -16.37 -5.63
N SER A 6 -8.79 -15.41 -5.77
CA SER A 6 -8.82 -14.35 -6.78
C SER A 6 -7.67 -14.50 -7.79
N PRO A 7 -7.98 -14.85 -9.06
CA PRO A 7 -6.98 -14.89 -10.13
C PRO A 7 -6.27 -13.55 -10.35
N ASN A 8 -6.97 -12.43 -10.16
CA ASN A 8 -6.41 -11.08 -10.35
C ASN A 8 -5.42 -10.72 -9.23
N LEU A 9 -5.75 -11.07 -7.98
CA LEU A 9 -4.83 -10.89 -6.86
C LEU A 9 -3.61 -11.80 -7.00
N ASP A 10 -3.80 -13.06 -7.35
CA ASP A 10 -2.70 -14.00 -7.57
C ASP A 10 -1.77 -13.50 -8.69
N LEU A 11 -2.33 -12.92 -9.75
CA LEU A 11 -1.57 -12.29 -10.82
C LEU A 11 -0.73 -11.13 -10.28
N ALA A 12 -1.33 -10.19 -9.54
CA ALA A 12 -0.60 -9.06 -8.96
C ALA A 12 0.53 -9.50 -8.02
N LEU A 13 0.26 -10.48 -7.15
CA LEU A 13 1.26 -11.05 -6.24
C LEU A 13 2.40 -11.75 -6.99
N ARG A 14 2.11 -12.44 -8.09
CA ARG A 14 3.10 -13.10 -8.95
C ARG A 14 3.98 -12.10 -9.71
N LEU A 15 3.41 -10.99 -10.17
CA LEU A 15 4.15 -9.97 -10.92
C LEU A 15 5.04 -9.09 -10.04
N TRP A 16 4.66 -8.90 -8.77
CA TRP A 16 5.34 -7.94 -7.89
C TRP A 16 6.86 -8.15 -7.79
N PRO A 17 7.40 -9.37 -7.59
CA PRO A 17 8.85 -9.56 -7.56
C PRO A 17 9.56 -9.09 -8.85
N GLN A 18 8.99 -9.34 -10.03
CA GLN A 18 9.57 -8.89 -11.29
C GLN A 18 9.63 -7.36 -11.34
N VAL A 19 8.51 -6.72 -11.02
CA VAL A 19 8.37 -5.26 -11.05
C VAL A 19 9.27 -4.60 -10.01
N ARG A 20 9.26 -5.11 -8.79
CA ARG A 20 10.06 -4.59 -7.67
C ARG A 20 11.56 -4.65 -7.97
N ASP A 21 12.03 -5.77 -8.51
CA ASP A 21 13.46 -6.05 -8.66
C ASP A 21 14.03 -5.57 -10.01
N SER A 22 13.19 -5.43 -11.05
CA SER A 22 13.65 -5.06 -12.39
C SER A 22 12.91 -3.88 -13.04
N GLY A 23 11.81 -3.41 -12.45
CA GLY A 23 10.95 -2.38 -13.04
C GLY A 23 10.20 -2.84 -14.30
N ARG A 24 10.15 -4.15 -14.58
CA ARG A 24 9.61 -4.72 -15.82
C ARG A 24 8.73 -5.93 -15.52
N VAL A 25 7.86 -6.24 -16.47
CA VAL A 25 7.11 -7.50 -16.54
C VAL A 25 7.51 -8.26 -17.81
N ASP A 26 7.49 -9.59 -17.74
CA ASP A 26 7.84 -10.43 -18.89
C ASP A 26 6.79 -10.34 -20.02
N ASP A 27 5.51 -10.21 -19.66
CA ASP A 27 4.39 -10.11 -20.59
C ASP A 27 3.48 -8.91 -20.22
N PRO A 28 3.48 -7.83 -21.02
CA PRO A 28 2.62 -6.67 -20.79
C PRO A 28 1.11 -6.99 -20.80
N ALA A 29 0.67 -8.07 -21.45
CA ALA A 29 -0.74 -8.46 -21.46
C ALA A 29 -1.27 -8.77 -20.05
N PHE A 30 -0.38 -9.13 -19.10
CA PHE A 30 -0.76 -9.28 -17.71
C PHE A 30 -1.11 -7.94 -17.04
N LEU A 31 -0.49 -6.82 -17.46
CA LEU A 31 -0.86 -5.49 -16.98
C LEU A 31 -2.22 -5.08 -17.54
N ASP A 32 -2.49 -5.38 -18.82
CA ASP A 32 -3.79 -5.15 -19.43
C ASP A 32 -4.90 -5.92 -18.71
N ALA A 33 -4.64 -7.17 -18.32
CA ALA A 33 -5.57 -7.97 -17.53
C ALA A 33 -5.89 -7.32 -16.18
N LEU A 34 -4.89 -6.77 -15.48
CA LEU A 34 -5.12 -6.03 -14.23
C LEU A 34 -5.90 -4.73 -14.47
N LEU A 35 -5.54 -3.96 -15.50
CA LEU A 35 -6.20 -2.71 -15.84
C LEU A 35 -7.68 -2.90 -16.22
N ALA A 36 -8.01 -4.03 -16.85
CA ALA A 36 -9.38 -4.37 -17.22
C ALA A 36 -10.31 -4.52 -16.01
N THR A 37 -9.78 -4.70 -14.80
CA THR A 37 -10.57 -4.87 -13.57
C THR A 37 -11.04 -3.57 -12.93
N GLN A 38 -10.64 -2.42 -13.46
CA GLN A 38 -10.99 -1.12 -12.88
C GLN A 38 -12.50 -0.86 -12.97
N GLY A 39 -13.08 -0.38 -11.87
CA GLY A 39 -14.48 0.02 -11.82
C GLY A 39 -15.46 -1.14 -11.95
N MET A 40 -15.01 -2.39 -11.80
CA MET A 40 -15.88 -3.56 -11.78
C MET A 40 -16.48 -3.79 -10.38
N PRO A 41 -17.68 -4.41 -10.29
CA PRO A 41 -18.25 -4.81 -9.01
C PRO A 41 -17.30 -5.65 -8.16
N GLY A 42 -17.29 -5.40 -6.85
CA GLY A 42 -16.39 -6.06 -5.90
C GLY A 42 -15.03 -5.38 -5.73
N ALA A 43 -14.76 -4.28 -6.45
CA ALA A 43 -13.66 -3.37 -6.14
C ALA A 43 -13.87 -2.65 -4.80
N ALA A 44 -12.78 -2.17 -4.20
CA ALA A 44 -12.85 -1.39 -2.97
C ALA A 44 -13.75 -0.16 -3.16
N ALA A 45 -14.65 0.10 -2.21
CA ALA A 45 -15.57 1.25 -2.23
C ALA A 45 -16.55 1.33 -3.41
N TYR A 46 -16.69 0.26 -4.21
CA TYR A 46 -17.57 0.24 -5.38
C TYR A 46 -19.02 0.58 -5.04
N GLU A 47 -19.58 -0.01 -3.97
CA GLU A 47 -20.95 0.24 -3.52
C GLU A 47 -21.19 1.69 -3.10
N GLY A 48 -20.14 2.40 -2.68
CA GLY A 48 -20.19 3.83 -2.39
C GLY A 48 -19.97 4.73 -3.61
N GLY A 49 -19.95 4.17 -4.82
CA GLY A 49 -19.83 4.89 -6.09
C GLY A 49 -18.40 5.14 -6.58
N VAL A 50 -17.37 4.59 -5.90
CA VAL A 50 -15.98 4.77 -6.32
C VAL A 50 -15.67 3.83 -7.49
N SER A 51 -15.28 4.39 -8.63
CA SER A 51 -15.06 3.66 -9.88
C SER A 51 -13.60 3.54 -10.31
N GLY A 52 -12.66 4.20 -9.64
CA GLY A 52 -11.23 4.13 -9.97
C GLY A 52 -10.47 2.99 -9.34
N THR A 53 -11.12 2.18 -8.49
CA THR A 53 -10.49 1.04 -7.81
C THR A 53 -10.56 -0.24 -8.64
N PHE A 54 -9.72 -1.22 -8.31
CA PHE A 54 -9.58 -2.47 -9.06
C PHE A 54 -10.32 -3.62 -8.36
N ALA A 55 -11.10 -4.40 -9.12
CA ALA A 55 -11.81 -5.56 -8.59
C ALA A 55 -10.94 -6.83 -8.63
N CYS A 56 -10.60 -7.35 -7.45
CA CYS A 56 -9.96 -8.66 -7.33
C CYS A 56 -10.95 -9.76 -6.96
N PHE A 57 -12.02 -9.44 -6.22
CA PHE A 57 -12.98 -10.42 -5.72
C PHE A 57 -14.36 -10.17 -6.31
N PRO A 58 -15.17 -11.23 -6.55
CA PRO A 58 -16.57 -11.05 -6.87
C PRO A 58 -17.30 -10.25 -5.78
N PRO A 59 -18.37 -9.50 -6.12
CA PRO A 59 -19.15 -8.75 -5.13
C PRO A 59 -19.93 -9.66 -4.17
N ALA A 60 -20.26 -10.88 -4.60
CA ALA A 60 -21.07 -11.83 -3.82
C ALA A 60 -20.25 -12.62 -2.77
N GLU A 61 -18.93 -12.53 -2.78
CA GLU A 61 -18.04 -13.28 -1.90
C GLU A 61 -17.40 -12.38 -0.86
N VAL A 62 -17.32 -12.83 0.39
CA VAL A 62 -16.54 -12.16 1.43
C VAL A 62 -15.06 -12.36 1.15
N ALA A 63 -14.37 -11.28 0.81
CA ALA A 63 -12.94 -11.25 0.49
C ALA A 63 -12.09 -11.47 1.74
N SER A 64 -11.09 -12.35 1.61
CA SER A 64 -10.06 -12.56 2.62
C SER A 64 -8.85 -13.23 1.96
N PHE A 65 -7.65 -12.89 2.40
CA PHE A 65 -6.43 -13.57 1.97
C PHE A 65 -5.27 -13.38 2.94
N THR A 66 -4.23 -14.18 2.74
CA THR A 66 -2.95 -14.10 3.43
C THR A 66 -1.88 -13.67 2.43
N LEU A 67 -1.10 -12.64 2.76
CA LEU A 67 0.04 -12.23 1.94
C LEU A 67 1.14 -13.31 1.95
N PRO A 68 2.05 -13.32 0.95
CA PRO A 68 3.21 -14.22 0.96
C PRO A 68 4.09 -14.09 2.22
N SER A 69 4.05 -12.92 2.86
CA SER A 69 4.70 -12.58 4.12
C SER A 69 3.98 -13.11 5.38
N GLY A 70 2.81 -13.72 5.21
CA GLY A 70 2.03 -14.37 6.28
C GLY A 70 1.01 -13.45 6.97
N GLU A 71 1.00 -12.15 6.69
CA GLU A 71 0.02 -11.22 7.23
C GLU A 71 -1.37 -11.45 6.60
N GLN A 72 -2.42 -11.31 7.41
CA GLN A 72 -3.79 -11.58 7.01
C GLN A 72 -4.60 -10.29 6.99
N THR A 73 -5.53 -10.21 6.04
CA THR A 73 -6.54 -9.14 5.97
C THR A 73 -7.45 -9.15 7.19
N ARG A 74 -7.84 -7.97 7.70
CA ARG A 74 -8.70 -7.86 8.89
C ARG A 74 -10.15 -8.26 8.63
N ASP A 75 -10.72 -7.78 7.54
CA ASP A 75 -12.12 -7.93 7.15
C ASP A 75 -12.28 -7.78 5.61
N ASP A 76 -13.52 -7.86 5.11
CA ASP A 76 -13.82 -7.77 3.67
C ASP A 76 -13.41 -6.42 3.05
N GLU A 77 -13.74 -5.31 3.71
CA GLU A 77 -13.41 -3.96 3.21
C GLU A 77 -11.89 -3.79 3.12
N ASP A 78 -11.18 -4.22 4.17
CA ASP A 78 -9.72 -4.21 4.24
C ASP A 78 -9.09 -5.12 3.17
N ALA A 79 -9.64 -6.31 2.93
CA ALA A 79 -9.17 -7.21 1.90
C ALA A 79 -9.32 -6.61 0.48
N ARG A 80 -10.47 -6.00 0.18
CA ARG A 80 -10.67 -5.34 -1.13
C ARG A 80 -9.75 -4.14 -1.30
N LEU A 81 -9.58 -3.33 -0.26
CA LEU A 81 -8.67 -2.19 -0.27
C LEU A 81 -7.21 -2.64 -0.47
N LEU A 82 -6.76 -3.64 0.29
CA LEU A 82 -5.42 -4.21 0.13
C LEU A 82 -5.20 -4.77 -1.27
N ALA A 83 -6.15 -5.52 -1.81
CA ALA A 83 -6.03 -6.05 -3.17
C ALA A 83 -5.93 -4.93 -4.21
N HIS A 84 -6.71 -3.86 -4.06
CA HIS A 84 -6.59 -2.66 -4.88
C HIS A 84 -5.17 -2.04 -4.77
N ILE A 85 -4.64 -1.83 -3.56
CA ILE A 85 -3.28 -1.30 -3.36
C ILE A 85 -2.24 -2.21 -4.04
N LEU A 86 -2.37 -3.53 -3.91
CA LEU A 86 -1.44 -4.51 -4.50
C LEU A 86 -1.47 -4.49 -6.03
N VAL A 87 -2.62 -4.26 -6.65
CA VAL A 87 -2.72 -4.06 -8.11
C VAL A 87 -2.10 -2.71 -8.50
N THR A 88 -2.48 -1.63 -7.81
CA THR A 88 -1.98 -0.28 -8.12
C THR A 88 -0.46 -0.19 -8.00
N ARG A 89 0.17 -0.81 -6.98
CA ARG A 89 1.64 -0.82 -6.84
C ARG A 89 2.34 -1.54 -7.98
N VAL A 90 1.74 -2.62 -8.51
CA VAL A 90 2.32 -3.38 -9.63
C VAL A 90 2.30 -2.52 -10.88
N LEU A 91 1.17 -1.84 -11.15
CA LEU A 91 1.02 -0.97 -12.30
C LEU A 91 1.95 0.24 -12.22
N LEU A 92 2.04 0.90 -11.06
CA LEU A 92 2.96 2.02 -10.84
C LEU A 92 4.42 1.59 -10.99
N GLY A 93 4.81 0.50 -10.33
CA GLY A 93 6.18 -0.02 -10.38
C GLY A 93 6.59 -0.47 -11.78
N ALA A 94 5.65 -0.93 -12.61
CA ALA A 94 5.88 -1.26 -14.01
C ALA A 94 5.96 -0.01 -14.93
N GLY A 95 5.84 1.19 -14.36
CA GLY A 95 6.01 2.45 -15.07
C GLY A 95 4.73 3.06 -15.64
N LEU A 96 3.53 2.55 -15.29
CA LEU A 96 2.26 3.03 -15.86
C LEU A 96 1.70 4.28 -15.15
N HIS A 97 2.54 5.06 -14.47
CA HIS A 97 2.15 6.30 -13.78
C HIS A 97 1.57 7.40 -14.69
N VAL A 98 1.75 7.28 -16.01
CA VAL A 98 1.15 8.17 -17.02
C VAL A 98 -0.23 7.71 -17.51
N ASP A 99 -0.64 6.47 -17.23
CA ASP A 99 -1.97 5.97 -17.59
C ASP A 99 -3.02 6.58 -16.64
N ARG A 100 -4.04 7.23 -17.22
CA ARG A 100 -5.10 7.90 -16.46
C ARG A 100 -5.84 6.96 -15.50
N ARG A 101 -5.98 5.69 -15.87
CA ARG A 101 -6.60 4.67 -15.02
C ARG A 101 -5.76 4.46 -13.76
N VAL A 102 -4.44 4.38 -13.91
CA VAL A 102 -3.51 4.20 -12.78
C VAL A 102 -3.43 5.46 -11.93
N GLN A 103 -3.40 6.65 -12.53
CA GLN A 103 -3.46 7.93 -11.80
C GLN A 103 -4.74 8.04 -10.96
N ARG A 104 -5.87 7.63 -11.53
CA ARG A 104 -7.15 7.63 -10.82
C ARG A 104 -7.17 6.58 -9.70
N ALA A 105 -6.67 5.38 -9.95
CA ALA A 105 -6.51 4.35 -8.94
C ALA A 105 -5.63 4.82 -7.76
N LEU A 106 -4.52 5.50 -8.04
CA LEU A 106 -3.67 6.10 -7.02
C LEU A 106 -4.41 7.16 -6.20
N ALA A 107 -5.11 8.07 -6.88
CA ALA A 107 -5.88 9.13 -6.21
C ALA A 107 -6.98 8.55 -5.31
N ASP A 108 -7.76 7.58 -5.79
CA ASP A 108 -8.82 6.94 -5.00
C ASP A 108 -8.26 6.12 -3.84
N ALA A 109 -7.11 5.44 -4.00
CA ALA A 109 -6.41 4.78 -2.89
C ALA A 109 -6.01 5.80 -1.81
N HIS A 110 -5.41 6.92 -2.21
CA HIS A 110 -4.99 7.96 -1.28
C HIS A 110 -6.17 8.63 -0.58
N ALA A 111 -7.26 8.89 -1.30
CA ALA A 111 -8.50 9.39 -0.72
C ALA A 111 -9.00 8.42 0.38
N ILE A 112 -9.15 7.14 0.06
CA ILE A 112 -9.70 6.15 1.00
C ILE A 112 -8.83 6.01 2.26
N ILE A 113 -7.51 6.07 2.10
CA ILE A 113 -6.55 5.72 3.17
C ILE A 113 -6.16 6.94 4.01
N TRP A 114 -5.80 8.05 3.36
CA TRP A 114 -5.03 9.13 3.96
C TRP A 114 -5.80 10.43 4.16
N THR A 115 -6.95 10.60 3.50
CA THR A 115 -7.71 11.87 3.57
C THR A 115 -8.90 11.80 4.52
N ALA A 116 -9.06 10.70 5.26
CA ALA A 116 -10.10 10.56 6.28
C ALA A 116 -9.95 11.65 7.36
N ARG A 117 -11.09 12.08 7.91
CA ARG A 117 -11.13 13.01 9.03
C ARG A 117 -10.86 12.27 10.33
N GLY A 118 -9.89 12.73 11.11
CA GLY A 118 -9.58 12.12 12.40
C GLY A 118 -8.76 10.83 12.26
N PRO A 119 -9.07 9.77 13.03
CA PRO A 119 -8.31 8.52 12.97
C PRO A 119 -8.37 7.85 11.59
N LEU A 120 -7.26 7.25 11.16
CA LEU A 120 -7.22 6.45 9.93
C LEU A 120 -8.02 5.15 10.13
N HIS A 121 -8.91 4.84 9.18
CA HIS A 121 -9.77 3.65 9.25
C HIS A 121 -9.12 2.39 8.66
N ALA A 122 -8.15 2.58 7.76
CA ALA A 122 -7.39 1.50 7.14
C ALA A 122 -6.61 0.69 8.20
N SER A 123 -6.49 -0.62 8.00
CA SER A 123 -5.66 -1.45 8.87
C SER A 123 -4.19 -1.03 8.80
N SER A 124 -3.39 -1.40 9.80
CA SER A 124 -1.94 -1.18 9.75
C SER A 124 -1.29 -1.86 8.54
N LEU A 125 -1.84 -3.00 8.09
CA LEU A 125 -1.36 -3.69 6.90
C LEU A 125 -1.66 -2.90 5.63
N ALA A 126 -2.87 -2.34 5.50
CA ALA A 126 -3.25 -1.47 4.39
C ALA A 126 -2.41 -0.19 4.36
N LEU A 127 -2.20 0.45 5.52
CA LEU A 127 -1.34 1.64 5.65
C LEU A 127 0.10 1.33 5.22
N ALA A 128 0.71 0.28 5.77
CA ALA A 128 2.06 -0.15 5.42
C ALA A 128 2.20 -0.48 3.93
N THR A 129 1.25 -1.25 3.38
CA THR A 129 1.27 -1.63 1.97
C THR A 129 1.09 -0.40 1.07
N SER A 130 0.29 0.58 1.48
CA SER A 130 0.06 1.82 0.73
C SER A 130 1.28 2.75 0.66
N LEU A 131 2.28 2.58 1.53
CA LEU A 131 3.54 3.31 1.43
C LEU A 131 4.25 3.04 0.10
N TRP A 132 4.03 1.88 -0.52
CA TRP A 132 4.52 1.63 -1.87
C TRP A 132 3.90 2.55 -2.91
N LEU A 133 2.64 2.95 -2.74
CA LEU A 133 2.00 3.87 -3.66
C LEU A 133 2.64 5.26 -3.58
N VAL A 134 2.95 5.72 -2.37
CA VAL A 134 3.69 6.97 -2.14
C VAL A 134 5.12 6.85 -2.69
N ALA A 135 5.84 5.78 -2.36
CA ALA A 135 7.23 5.55 -2.81
C ALA A 135 7.39 5.44 -4.33
N LEU A 136 6.34 5.00 -5.04
CA LEU A 136 6.34 4.82 -6.50
C LEU A 136 5.72 6.01 -7.24
N ASP A 137 5.17 6.98 -6.50
CA ASP A 137 4.57 8.17 -7.09
C ASP A 137 5.68 9.16 -7.51
N PRO A 138 5.83 9.44 -8.82
CA PRO A 138 6.83 10.40 -9.28
C PRO A 138 6.56 11.83 -8.80
N LEU A 139 5.35 12.11 -8.30
CA LEU A 139 4.94 13.40 -7.78
C LEU A 139 4.91 13.46 -6.25
N GLN A 140 5.46 12.47 -5.52
CA GLN A 140 5.33 12.37 -4.06
C GLN A 140 5.74 13.62 -3.25
N VAL A 141 6.58 14.50 -3.79
CA VAL A 141 7.01 15.77 -3.15
C VAL A 141 6.38 17.02 -3.79
N SER A 142 5.40 16.84 -4.67
CA SER A 142 4.75 17.91 -5.43
C SER A 142 3.50 18.42 -4.72
N ASP A 143 3.32 19.73 -4.69
CA ASP A 143 2.08 20.40 -4.29
C ASP A 143 0.96 20.28 -5.34
N GLN A 144 1.21 19.56 -6.44
CA GLN A 144 0.18 19.30 -7.44
C GLN A 144 -1.02 18.59 -6.79
N PRO A 145 -2.26 19.05 -7.02
CA PRO A 145 -3.45 18.39 -6.50
C PRO A 145 -3.61 16.97 -7.05
N LEU A 146 -4.01 16.05 -6.18
CA LEU A 146 -4.49 14.73 -6.59
C LEU A 146 -5.84 14.87 -7.32
N ALA A 147 -5.99 14.13 -8.41
CA ALA A 147 -7.22 14.10 -9.20
C ALA A 147 -8.30 13.20 -8.55
N ILE A 148 -8.61 13.46 -7.28
CA ILE A 148 -9.66 12.77 -6.52
C ILE A 148 -11.01 13.30 -6.98
N ASP A 149 -11.93 12.39 -7.28
CA ASP A 149 -13.32 12.73 -7.50
C ASP A 149 -14.10 12.50 -6.23
N TRP A 150 -14.61 13.62 -5.73
CA TRP A 150 -15.38 13.68 -4.50
C TRP A 150 -16.88 13.60 -4.75
N ALA A 151 -17.35 13.23 -5.95
CA ALA A 151 -18.77 13.01 -6.22
C ALA A 151 -19.36 11.71 -5.62
N PRO A 152 -18.63 10.59 -5.51
CA PRO A 152 -19.16 9.35 -4.94
C PRO A 152 -19.80 9.51 -3.56
N GLU A 153 -20.86 8.74 -3.30
CA GLU A 153 -21.62 8.76 -2.04
C GLU A 153 -20.74 8.43 -0.83
N MET A 154 -19.75 7.54 -1.00
CA MET A 154 -18.77 7.21 0.04
C MET A 154 -18.14 8.48 0.64
N PHE A 155 -17.84 9.48 -0.18
CA PHE A 155 -17.16 10.71 0.22
C PHE A 155 -18.11 11.81 0.72
N GLN A 156 -19.42 11.55 0.76
CA GLN A 156 -20.41 12.51 1.27
C GLN A 156 -20.73 12.34 2.75
N ASP A 157 -20.14 11.36 3.42
CA ASP A 157 -20.32 11.13 4.86
C ASP A 157 -19.48 12.13 5.70
N PRO A 158 -20.10 13.10 6.41
CA PRO A 158 -19.37 14.07 7.24
C PRO A 158 -18.76 13.48 8.51
N GLU A 159 -19.14 12.25 8.91
CA GLU A 159 -18.51 11.55 10.03
C GLU A 159 -17.14 11.00 9.62
N ARG A 160 -16.97 10.63 8.35
CA ARG A 160 -15.74 10.05 7.80
C ARG A 160 -14.86 11.07 7.07
N TRP A 161 -15.45 12.08 6.45
CA TRP A 161 -14.75 13.01 5.56
C TRP A 161 -14.94 14.48 5.97
N ASP A 162 -13.94 15.29 5.67
CA ASP A 162 -14.09 16.74 5.70
C ASP A 162 -14.77 17.20 4.41
N LEU A 163 -16.03 17.63 4.52
CA LEU A 163 -16.80 18.09 3.35
C LEU A 163 -16.43 19.53 2.94
N GLU A 164 -15.72 20.27 3.78
CA GLU A 164 -15.29 21.64 3.52
C GLU A 164 -13.86 21.69 2.94
N TYR A 165 -13.04 20.66 3.19
CA TYR A 165 -11.67 20.55 2.68
C TYR A 165 -11.44 19.26 1.85
N ARG A 166 -11.29 19.45 0.54
CA ARG A 166 -11.16 18.36 -0.46
C ARG A 166 -9.96 18.54 -1.40
N LEU A 167 -9.07 19.47 -1.10
CA LEU A 167 -7.88 19.74 -1.91
C LEU A 167 -6.66 19.09 -1.25
N PHE A 168 -6.30 17.91 -1.71
CA PHE A 168 -5.10 17.19 -1.25
C PHE A 168 -4.09 17.10 -2.38
N SER A 169 -2.84 17.45 -2.09
CA SER A 169 -1.71 17.27 -2.99
C SER A 169 -1.02 15.93 -2.77
N HIS A 170 -0.15 15.55 -3.70
CA HIS A 170 0.75 14.40 -3.52
C HIS A 170 1.64 14.59 -2.28
N TYR A 171 2.15 15.81 -2.07
CA TYR A 171 2.92 16.18 -0.89
C TYR A 171 2.12 15.98 0.41
N ASP A 172 0.86 16.39 0.48
CA ASP A 172 0.02 16.21 1.67
C ASP A 172 -0.09 14.73 2.08
N ILE A 173 -0.23 13.83 1.09
CA ILE A 173 -0.26 12.40 1.35
C ILE A 173 1.09 11.89 1.85
N HIS A 174 2.18 12.32 1.21
CA HIS A 174 3.53 11.95 1.65
C HIS A 174 3.80 12.39 3.10
N GLN A 175 3.39 13.61 3.48
CA GLN A 175 3.52 14.11 4.85
C GLN A 175 2.71 13.26 5.85
N ARG A 176 1.45 12.95 5.53
CA ARG A 176 0.60 12.10 6.38
C ARG A 176 1.15 10.68 6.53
N ALA A 177 1.71 10.12 5.46
CA ALA A 177 2.37 8.83 5.48
C ALA A 177 3.59 8.83 6.41
N LEU A 178 4.42 9.88 6.36
CA LEU A 178 5.56 10.05 7.25
C LEU A 178 5.16 10.22 8.72
N ASP A 179 4.08 10.95 9.00
CA ASP A 179 3.55 11.09 10.36
C ASP A 179 3.08 9.74 10.91
N TRP A 180 2.40 8.94 10.09
CA TRP A 180 2.01 7.59 10.48
C TRP A 180 3.23 6.68 10.68
N VAL A 181 4.22 6.74 9.81
CA VAL A 181 5.47 5.96 9.94
C VAL A 181 6.19 6.31 11.24
N ALA A 182 6.32 7.60 11.58
CA ALA A 182 6.94 8.05 12.83
C ALA A 182 6.15 7.59 14.07
N TYR A 183 4.82 7.53 13.98
CA TYR A 183 3.99 6.93 15.02
C TYR A 183 4.27 5.43 15.15
N ALA A 184 4.19 4.70 14.03
CA ALA A 184 4.30 3.24 13.97
C ALA A 184 5.66 2.74 14.45
N SER A 185 6.76 3.41 14.08
CA SER A 185 8.11 3.00 14.46
C SER A 185 8.41 3.12 15.97
N GLY A 186 7.57 3.82 16.72
CA GLY A 186 7.78 4.04 18.15
C GLY A 186 7.59 2.79 19.03
N ALA A 187 6.82 1.79 18.60
CA ALA A 187 6.63 0.52 19.32
C ALA A 187 5.88 -0.52 18.47
N PRO A 188 6.09 -1.85 18.67
CA PRO A 188 5.41 -2.90 17.90
C PRO A 188 3.89 -2.84 17.98
N GLY A 189 3.35 -2.44 19.14
CA GLY A 189 1.90 -2.31 19.36
C GLY A 189 1.22 -1.20 18.55
N ARG A 190 1.97 -0.41 17.77
CA ARG A 190 1.45 0.70 16.96
C ARG A 190 1.24 0.34 15.49
N HIS A 191 1.56 -0.89 15.08
CA HIS A 191 1.24 -1.43 13.76
C HIS A 191 0.69 -2.88 13.86
N PRO A 192 -0.37 -3.10 14.66
CA PRO A 192 -0.89 -4.45 14.93
C PRO A 192 -1.26 -5.20 13.65
N GLY A 193 -0.89 -6.48 13.58
CA GLY A 193 -1.18 -7.35 12.44
C GLY A 193 -0.34 -7.07 11.19
N CYS A 194 0.62 -6.13 11.27
CA CYS A 194 1.56 -5.81 10.20
C CYS A 194 2.99 -6.02 10.69
N SER A 195 3.81 -6.70 9.90
CA SER A 195 5.23 -6.84 10.19
C SER A 195 5.96 -5.51 9.94
N ALA A 196 6.99 -5.25 10.75
CA ALA A 196 7.88 -4.11 10.52
C ALA A 196 8.50 -4.15 9.12
N TRP A 197 8.77 -5.34 8.58
CA TRP A 197 9.40 -5.51 7.27
C TRP A 197 8.53 -5.01 6.11
N THR A 198 7.20 -5.11 6.24
CA THR A 198 6.23 -4.56 5.28
C THR A 198 6.26 -3.03 5.25
N VAL A 199 6.58 -2.38 6.38
CA VAL A 199 6.75 -0.92 6.48
C VAL A 199 8.12 -0.49 5.99
N VAL A 200 9.18 -1.20 6.40
CA VAL A 200 10.57 -0.84 6.14
C VAL A 200 10.86 -0.75 4.66
N GLU A 201 10.42 -1.74 3.87
CA GLU A 201 10.84 -1.82 2.48
C GLU A 201 10.47 -0.61 1.61
N PRO A 202 9.20 -0.17 1.54
CA PRO A 202 8.86 1.04 0.79
C PRO A 202 9.54 2.28 1.38
N LEU A 203 9.74 2.33 2.71
CA LEU A 203 10.33 3.47 3.39
C LEU A 203 11.81 3.71 3.01
N LEU A 204 12.52 2.68 2.55
CA LEU A 204 13.88 2.82 2.02
C LEU A 204 13.96 3.75 0.80
N ARG A 205 12.82 4.05 0.15
CA ARG A 205 12.73 4.97 -1.00
C ARG A 205 12.35 6.41 -0.63
N PHE A 206 12.12 6.69 0.65
CA PHE A 206 11.75 8.01 1.11
C PHE A 206 13.01 8.83 1.42
N GLU A 207 13.20 9.92 0.69
CA GLU A 207 14.28 10.89 0.93
C GLU A 207 13.85 11.92 1.99
N ASP A 208 13.49 11.47 3.20
CA ASP A 208 13.03 12.33 4.31
C ASP A 208 13.69 11.94 5.65
N GLN A 209 13.97 12.93 6.50
CA GLN A 209 14.62 12.71 7.79
C GLN A 209 13.76 11.87 8.76
N ARG A 210 12.43 12.03 8.78
CA ARG A 210 11.54 11.20 9.60
C ARG A 210 11.57 9.75 9.15
N ALA A 211 11.66 9.49 7.85
CA ALA A 211 11.86 8.15 7.32
C ALA A 211 13.16 7.54 7.84
N GLN A 212 14.28 8.29 7.81
CA GLN A 212 15.56 7.81 8.35
C GLN A 212 15.51 7.48 9.85
N ILE A 213 14.85 8.32 10.64
CA ILE A 213 14.66 8.08 12.08
C ILE A 213 13.83 6.80 12.30
N ALA A 214 12.72 6.65 11.57
CA ALA A 214 11.85 5.48 11.67
C ALA A 214 12.57 4.19 11.25
N LEU A 215 13.36 4.21 10.18
CA LEU A 215 14.19 3.06 9.76
C LEU A 215 15.15 2.61 10.87
N GLY A 216 15.80 3.56 11.57
CA GLY A 216 16.65 3.24 12.72
C GLY A 216 15.90 2.65 13.91
N GLN A 217 14.66 3.12 14.14
CA GLN A 217 13.79 2.57 15.19
C GLN A 217 13.33 1.14 14.83
N PHE A 218 12.88 0.90 13.61
CA PHE A 218 12.52 -0.45 13.14
C PHE A 218 13.70 -1.41 13.21
N ALA A 219 14.92 -0.97 12.84
CA ALA A 219 16.12 -1.78 13.01
C ALA A 219 16.36 -2.18 14.48
N THR A 220 16.08 -1.26 15.41
CA THR A 220 16.21 -1.51 16.85
C THR A 220 15.15 -2.50 17.35
N LEU A 221 13.90 -2.37 16.89
CA LEU A 221 12.81 -3.31 17.21
C LEU A 221 13.11 -4.72 16.69
N ALA A 222 13.58 -4.81 15.44
CA ALA A 222 13.99 -6.08 14.83
C ALA A 222 15.13 -6.76 15.63
N ALA A 223 16.15 -6.00 16.04
CA ALA A 223 17.26 -6.54 16.83
C ALA A 223 16.86 -7.05 18.23
N ARG A 224 15.71 -6.61 18.76
CA ARG A 224 15.16 -7.07 20.03
C ARG A 224 14.26 -8.31 19.90
N GLY A 225 14.05 -8.80 18.68
CA GLY A 225 13.20 -9.95 18.42
C GLY A 225 11.70 -9.66 18.56
N GLU A 226 11.29 -8.39 18.54
CA GLU A 226 9.90 -7.97 18.79
C GLU A 226 8.95 -8.28 17.62
N ASP A 227 9.42 -8.98 16.57
CA ASP A 227 8.66 -9.41 15.37
C ASP A 227 8.93 -10.90 14.99
N GLU A 228 9.39 -11.71 15.96
CA GLU A 228 9.87 -13.10 15.79
C GLU A 228 8.77 -14.18 15.81
N ALA A 229 7.51 -13.82 15.52
CA ALA A 229 6.48 -14.85 15.37
C ALA A 229 6.90 -15.86 14.27
N PRO A 230 6.80 -17.18 14.51
CA PRO A 230 7.14 -18.19 13.52
C PRO A 230 6.37 -17.92 12.21
N ALA A 231 7.10 -17.71 11.13
CA ALA A 231 6.53 -17.42 9.82
C ALA A 231 6.91 -18.52 8.82
N MET A 232 6.16 -18.60 7.72
CA MET A 232 6.49 -19.50 6.62
C MET A 232 7.85 -19.15 6.00
N ALA A 233 8.50 -20.13 5.37
CA ALA A 233 9.80 -19.93 4.72
C ALA A 233 9.80 -18.77 3.71
N ALA A 234 8.73 -18.60 2.93
CA ALA A 234 8.58 -17.48 1.98
C ALA A 234 8.64 -16.12 2.68
N ALA A 235 7.93 -15.98 3.81
CA ALA A 235 7.97 -14.78 4.62
C ALA A 235 9.36 -14.54 5.19
N MET A 236 10.01 -15.56 5.74
CA MET A 236 11.37 -15.44 6.29
C MET A 236 12.40 -15.02 5.24
N LEU A 237 12.29 -15.53 4.01
CA LEU A 237 13.15 -15.12 2.91
C LEU A 237 12.96 -13.65 2.54
N ASP A 238 11.72 -13.17 2.53
CA ASP A 238 11.44 -11.76 2.23
C ASP A 238 11.92 -10.84 3.37
N ARG A 239 11.72 -11.23 4.63
CA ARG A 239 12.26 -10.52 5.80
C ARG A 239 13.78 -10.41 5.74
N ALA A 240 14.47 -11.51 5.48
CA ALA A 240 15.93 -11.53 5.37
C ALA A 240 16.44 -10.62 4.24
N ARG A 241 15.71 -10.57 3.11
CA ARG A 241 16.03 -9.67 1.99
C ARG A 241 15.87 -8.20 2.39
N VAL A 242 14.74 -7.83 3.01
CA VAL A 242 14.47 -6.45 3.46
C VAL A 242 15.46 -6.02 4.55
N GLU A 243 15.78 -6.93 5.48
CA GLU A 243 16.80 -6.67 6.51
C GLU A 243 18.17 -6.37 5.89
N ALA A 244 18.59 -7.13 4.88
CA ALA A 244 19.85 -6.88 4.18
C ALA A 244 19.86 -5.50 3.52
N LEU A 245 18.74 -5.10 2.89
CA LEU A 245 18.58 -3.76 2.30
C LEU A 245 18.65 -2.66 3.36
N LEU A 246 17.96 -2.82 4.49
CA LEU A 246 17.98 -1.89 5.61
C LEU A 246 19.39 -1.71 6.17
N ARG A 247 20.12 -2.81 6.39
CA ARG A 247 21.51 -2.77 6.88
C ARG A 247 22.43 -2.02 5.90
N ALA A 248 22.30 -2.29 4.60
CA ALA A 248 23.07 -1.60 3.57
C ALA A 248 22.75 -0.09 3.54
N HIS A 249 21.48 0.26 3.61
CA HIS A 249 21.00 1.66 3.65
C HIS A 249 21.55 2.42 4.86
N LEU A 250 21.44 1.85 6.06
CA LEU A 250 21.95 2.46 7.29
C LEU A 250 23.48 2.57 7.32
N ALA A 251 24.19 1.66 6.67
CA ALA A 251 25.65 1.74 6.52
C ALA A 251 26.04 2.90 5.59
N ALA A 252 25.35 3.05 4.46
CA ALA A 252 25.57 4.15 3.52
C ALA A 252 25.26 5.53 4.12
N ALA A 253 24.26 5.63 5.01
CA ALA A 253 23.94 6.88 5.68
C ALA A 253 24.99 7.32 6.73
N ARG A 254 25.94 6.45 7.11
CA ARG A 254 27.01 6.74 8.09
C ARG A 254 28.35 7.05 7.43
N SER A 255 28.50 6.76 6.14
CA SER A 255 29.71 7.04 5.35
C SER A 255 29.64 8.42 4.71
#